data_AF-A0A165M1L5-F1
#
_entry.id   AF-A0A165M1L5-F1
#
_cell.length_a   1.000
_cell.length_b   1.000
_cell.length_c   1.000
_cell.angle_alpha   90.00
_cell.angle_beta   90.00
_cell.angle_gamma   90.00
#
_symmetry.space_group_name_H-M   'P 1'
#
loop_
_entity.id
_entity.type
_entity.pdbx_description
1 polymer ?
#
loop_
_entity_poly.entity_id
_entity_poly.type
_entity_poly.pdbx_seq_one_letter_code
_entity_poly.pdbx_strand_id
1 'polypeptide(L)'
;MSSYVPFAFGVFCILTAPPFIGIPFPTRRAADYYASKNDWLSSLSGRRESPTQAGYLGAVMRVLLGLGLSSPQYRRVSCVFMLAVVGPGTVFAVRDGKPLLPQFGMLAAIAACWIIRS
;
A
#
# COMPACT_ATOMS: atom_id res chain seq x y z
N MET A 1 11.66 5.90 22.51
CA MET A 1 11.83 6.30 21.10
C MET A 1 10.48 6.39 20.42
N SER A 2 10.28 7.45 19.63
CA SER A 2 9.00 7.97 19.15
C SER A 2 8.20 6.96 18.30
N SER A 3 7.19 6.30 18.88
CA SER A 3 6.30 5.36 18.17
C SER A 3 5.33 6.02 17.17
N TYR A 4 5.41 7.35 17.02
CA TYR A 4 4.46 8.15 16.28
C TYR A 4 4.55 7.95 14.77
N VAL A 5 5.75 7.74 14.21
CA VAL A 5 5.89 7.56 12.76
C VAL A 5 5.25 6.25 12.26
N PRO A 6 5.54 5.08 12.84
CA PRO A 6 4.87 3.85 12.43
C PRO A 6 3.38 3.85 12.74
N PHE A 7 2.96 4.48 13.84
CA PHE A 7 1.54 4.64 14.17
C PHE A 7 0.82 5.52 13.14
N ALA A 8 1.35 6.71 12.85
CA ALA A 8 0.78 7.61 11.85
C ALA A 8 0.76 6.95 10.47
N PHE A 9 1.84 6.29 10.07
CA PHE A 9 1.88 5.55 8.80
C PHE A 9 0.86 4.40 8.76
N GLY A 10 0.68 3.70 9.88
CA GLY A 10 -0.35 2.67 10.03
C GLY A 10 -1.76 3.22 9.87
N VAL A 11 -2.07 4.35 10.52
CA VAL A 11 -3.34 5.07 10.37
C VAL A 11 -3.54 5.54 8.92
N PHE A 12 -2.52 6.13 8.28
CA PHE A 12 -2.60 6.54 6.88
C PHE A 12 -2.86 5.36 5.95
N CYS A 13 -2.30 4.19 6.23
CA CYS A 13 -2.61 2.99 5.47
C CYS A 13 -4.11 2.67 5.59
N ILE A 14 -4.65 2.59 6.81
CA ILE A 14 -6.06 2.30 7.03
C ILE A 14 -6.96 3.32 6.32
N LEU A 15 -6.67 4.61 6.46
CA LEU A 15 -7.45 5.70 5.86
C LEU A 15 -7.38 5.74 4.33
N THR A 16 -6.35 5.13 3.72
CA THR A 16 -6.20 5.07 2.24
C THR A 16 -6.68 3.74 1.65
N ALA A 17 -7.32 2.88 2.45
CA ALA A 17 -8.00 1.69 1.95
C ALA A 17 -9.28 1.97 1.12
N PRO A 18 -10.15 2.96 1.45
CA PRO A 18 -11.41 3.17 0.73
C PRO A 18 -11.29 3.37 -0.80
N PRO A 19 -10.29 4.10 -1.32
CA PRO A 19 -10.09 4.24 -2.78
C PRO A 19 -9.88 2.94 -3.53
N PHE A 20 -9.34 1.90 -2.89
CA PHE A 20 -9.14 0.60 -3.53
C PHE A 20 -10.46 -0.08 -3.91
N ILE A 21 -11.55 0.27 -3.23
CA ILE A 21 -12.90 -0.25 -3.46
C ILE A 21 -13.84 0.80 -4.08
N GLY A 22 -13.27 1.88 -4.64
CA GLY A 22 -14.02 2.91 -5.37
C GLY A 22 -14.60 4.03 -4.50
N ILE A 23 -14.31 4.08 -3.21
CA ILE A 23 -14.74 5.19 -2.34
C ILE A 23 -13.78 6.37 -2.53
N PRO A 24 -14.25 7.56 -2.96
CA PRO A 24 -13.38 8.70 -3.26
C PRO A 24 -12.87 9.37 -1.98
N PHE A 25 -11.66 9.01 -1.54
CA PHE A 25 -10.99 9.60 -0.37
C PHE A 25 -9.47 9.73 -0.58
N PRO A 26 -8.82 10.84 -0.21
CA PRO A 26 -9.41 12.13 0.13
C PRO A 26 -9.98 12.87 -1.10
N THR A 27 -9.70 12.38 -2.32
CA THR A 27 -10.14 13.01 -3.58
C THR A 27 -10.64 11.97 -4.57
N ARG A 28 -11.47 12.38 -5.55
CA ARG A 28 -11.88 11.51 -6.67
C ARG A 28 -10.69 10.97 -7.47
N ARG A 29 -9.66 11.82 -7.66
CA ARG A 29 -8.42 11.44 -8.33
C ARG A 29 -7.72 10.24 -7.69
N ALA A 30 -7.86 10.06 -6.37
CA ALA A 30 -7.33 8.88 -5.68
C ALA A 30 -8.10 7.61 -6.08
N ALA A 31 -9.44 7.66 -6.11
CA ALA A 31 -10.25 6.53 -6.57
C ALA A 31 -9.97 6.20 -8.04
N ASP A 32 -9.85 7.19 -8.91
CA ASP A 32 -9.53 6.98 -10.34
C ASP A 32 -8.15 6.33 -10.51
N TYR A 33 -7.15 6.79 -9.74
CA TYR A 33 -5.83 6.18 -9.71
C TYR A 33 -5.89 4.71 -9.29
N TYR A 34 -6.61 4.39 -8.21
CA TYR A 34 -6.70 3.02 -7.71
C TYR A 34 -7.54 2.12 -8.62
N ALA A 35 -8.56 2.63 -9.30
CA ALA A 35 -9.28 1.90 -10.35
C ALA A 35 -8.33 1.50 -11.48
N SER A 36 -7.56 2.46 -12.03
CA SER A 36 -6.56 2.19 -13.07
C SER A 36 -5.47 1.22 -12.60
N LYS A 37 -5.04 1.34 -11.33
CA LYS A 37 -4.09 0.42 -10.71
C LYS A 37 -4.66 -1.00 -10.61
N ASN A 38 -5.91 -1.14 -10.17
CA ASN A 38 -6.56 -2.43 -10.02
C ASN A 38 -6.72 -3.14 -11.38
N ASP A 39 -7.08 -2.40 -12.43
CA ASP A 39 -7.13 -2.91 -13.80
C ASP A 39 -5.76 -3.40 -14.28
N TRP A 40 -4.71 -2.62 -14.01
CA TRP A 40 -3.34 -3.01 -14.34
C TRP A 40 -2.90 -4.26 -13.56
N LEU A 41 -3.18 -4.34 -12.26
CA LEU A 41 -2.86 -5.53 -11.45
C LEU A 41 -3.59 -6.78 -11.97
N SER A 42 -4.87 -6.65 -12.33
CA SER A 42 -5.63 -7.71 -12.99
C SER A 42 -4.98 -8.15 -14.31
N SER A 43 -4.44 -7.21 -15.10
CA SER A 43 -3.72 -7.57 -16.33
C SER A 43 -2.42 -8.34 -16.07
N LEU A 44 -1.70 -8.05 -14.98
CA LEU A 44 -0.47 -8.77 -14.60
C LEU A 44 -0.73 -10.21 -14.17
N SER A 45 -1.90 -10.50 -13.60
CA SER A 45 -2.31 -11.87 -13.24
C SER A 45 -2.87 -12.66 -14.42
N GLY A 46 -2.76 -12.14 -15.65
CA GLY A 46 -3.39 -12.75 -16.83
C GLY A 46 -4.91 -12.70 -16.77
N ARG A 47 -5.48 -11.72 -16.05
CA ARG A 47 -6.91 -11.56 -15.77
C ARG A 47 -7.54 -12.73 -15.01
N ARG A 48 -6.74 -13.52 -14.29
CA ARG A 48 -7.23 -14.56 -13.38
C ARG A 48 -8.02 -13.97 -12.21
N GLU A 49 -7.65 -12.77 -11.79
CA GLU A 49 -8.37 -11.98 -10.79
C GLU A 49 -9.03 -10.78 -11.46
N SER A 50 -10.29 -10.49 -11.13
CA SER A 50 -10.95 -9.29 -11.61
C SER A 50 -10.35 -8.03 -10.98
N PRO A 51 -10.42 -6.86 -11.63
CA PRO A 51 -9.96 -5.61 -11.03
C PRO A 51 -10.59 -5.34 -9.66
N THR A 52 -11.88 -5.69 -9.51
CA THR A 52 -12.59 -5.59 -8.24
C THR A 52 -11.97 -6.48 -7.15
N GLN A 53 -11.59 -7.72 -7.48
CA GLN A 53 -10.91 -8.62 -6.54
C GLN A 53 -9.53 -8.08 -6.15
N ALA A 54 -8.75 -7.59 -7.12
CA ALA A 54 -7.47 -6.95 -6.86
C ALA A 54 -7.61 -5.72 -5.93
N GLY A 55 -8.68 -4.93 -6.13
CA GLY A 55 -9.06 -3.82 -5.26
C GLY A 55 -9.37 -4.25 -3.83
N TYR A 56 -10.24 -5.25 -3.65
CA TYR A 56 -10.54 -5.77 -2.31
C TYR A 56 -9.31 -6.34 -1.61
N LEU A 57 -8.48 -7.12 -2.32
CA LEU A 57 -7.24 -7.65 -1.77
C LEU A 57 -6.30 -6.52 -1.34
N GLY A 58 -6.14 -5.50 -2.18
CA GLY A 58 -5.37 -4.31 -1.87
C GLY A 58 -5.89 -3.57 -0.63
N ALA A 59 -7.21 -3.40 -0.51
CA ALA A 59 -7.85 -2.75 0.64
C ALA A 59 -7.62 -3.54 1.94
N VAL A 60 -7.84 -4.86 1.91
CA VAL A 60 -7.65 -5.74 3.07
C VAL A 60 -6.19 -5.70 3.53
N MET A 61 -5.25 -5.88 2.59
CA MET A 61 -3.82 -5.81 2.91
C MET A 61 -3.43 -4.45 3.49
N ARG A 62 -3.99 -3.37 2.93
CA ARG A 62 -3.75 -2.01 3.42
C ARG A 62 -4.19 -1.82 4.87
N VAL A 63 -5.35 -2.36 5.25
CA VAL A 63 -5.86 -2.31 6.63
C VAL A 63 -5.03 -3.19 7.56
N LEU A 64 -4.81 -4.46 7.21
CA LEU A 64 -4.07 -5.41 8.06
C LEU A 64 -2.65 -4.94 8.36
N LEU A 65 -1.94 -4.45 7.34
CA LEU A 65 -0.58 -3.93 7.52
C LEU A 65 -0.59 -2.61 8.28
N GLY A 66 -1.62 -1.78 8.11
CA GLY A 66 -1.81 -0.57 8.91
C GLY A 66 -1.99 -0.87 10.40
N LEU A 67 -2.83 -1.85 10.73
CA LEU A 67 -3.02 -2.32 12.11
C LEU A 67 -1.73 -2.91 12.69
N GLY A 68 -1.01 -3.70 11.89
CA GLY A 68 0.25 -4.30 12.31
C GLY A 68 1.37 -3.28 12.57
N LEU A 69 1.44 -2.19 11.80
CA LEU A 69 2.37 -1.08 12.07
C LEU A 69 2.06 -0.30 13.35
N SER A 70 0.77 -0.16 13.66
CA SER A 70 0.27 0.49 14.88
C SER A 70 0.55 -0.33 16.14
N SER A 71 0.69 -1.65 16.02
CA SER A 71 1.08 -2.53 17.13
C SER A 71 2.61 -2.68 17.25
N PRO A 72 3.22 -2.36 18.41
CA PRO A 72 4.65 -2.57 18.62
C PRO A 72 5.11 -4.01 18.37
N GLN A 73 4.26 -5.00 18.70
CA GLN A 73 4.57 -6.42 18.55
C GLN A 73 4.70 -6.84 17.08
N TYR A 74 3.83 -6.33 16.21
CA TYR A 74 3.74 -6.78 14.81
C TYR A 74 4.48 -5.88 13.83
N ARG A 75 4.88 -4.67 14.23
CA ARG A 75 5.48 -3.66 13.34
C ARG A 75 6.64 -4.18 12.48
N ARG A 76 7.50 -5.08 12.98
CA ARG A 76 8.66 -5.57 12.19
C ARG A 76 8.17 -6.44 11.03
N VAL A 77 7.29 -7.39 11.36
CA VAL A 77 6.68 -8.29 10.39
C VAL A 77 5.89 -7.50 9.35
N SER A 78 5.12 -6.48 9.79
CA SER A 78 4.37 -5.61 8.89
C SER A 78 5.27 -4.80 7.94
N CYS A 79 6.40 -4.25 8.42
CA CYS A 79 7.36 -3.57 7.55
C CYS A 79 7.97 -4.51 6.50
N VAL A 80 8.39 -5.72 6.90
CA VAL A 80 8.96 -6.72 5.98
C VAL A 80 7.93 -7.13 4.93
N PHE A 81 6.70 -7.40 5.35
CA PHE A 81 5.63 -7.79 4.44
C PHE A 81 5.27 -6.65 3.48
N MET A 82 5.18 -5.41 3.96
CA MET A 82 4.99 -4.24 3.10
C MET A 82 6.11 -4.13 2.06
N LEU A 83 7.37 -4.33 2.45
CA LEU A 83 8.49 -4.29 1.53
C LEU A 83 8.42 -5.40 0.47
N ALA A 84 8.02 -6.61 0.87
CA ALA A 84 7.84 -7.75 -0.03
C ALA A 84 6.72 -7.53 -1.07
N VAL A 85 5.73 -6.70 -0.75
CA VAL A 85 4.65 -6.34 -1.71
C VAL A 85 5.04 -5.13 -2.55
N VAL A 86 5.54 -4.05 -1.92
CA VAL A 86 5.85 -2.79 -2.60
C VAL A 86 7.09 -2.90 -3.48
N GLY A 87 8.10 -3.68 -3.08
CA GLY A 87 9.34 -3.87 -3.84
C GLY A 87 9.08 -4.41 -5.25
N PRO A 88 8.51 -5.63 -5.41
CA PRO A 88 8.16 -6.17 -6.72
C PRO A 88 7.20 -5.28 -7.50
N GLY A 89 6.19 -4.71 -6.82
CA GLY A 89 5.25 -3.77 -7.44
C GLY A 89 5.92 -2.51 -7.99
N THR A 90 7.00 -2.04 -7.36
CA THR A 90 7.81 -0.92 -7.85
C THR A 90 8.60 -1.32 -9.09
N VAL A 91 9.20 -2.51 -9.11
CA VAL A 91 9.92 -3.03 -10.29
C VAL A 91 8.98 -3.15 -11.48
N PHE A 92 7.78 -3.72 -11.29
CA PHE A 92 6.78 -3.82 -12.36
C PHE A 92 6.29 -2.44 -12.82
N ALA A 93 6.08 -1.50 -11.90
CA ALA A 93 5.67 -0.15 -12.25
C ALA A 93 6.74 0.59 -13.07
N VAL A 94 8.03 0.42 -12.74
CA VAL A 94 9.15 0.97 -13.52
C VAL A 94 9.16 0.36 -14.93
N ARG A 95 9.07 -0.97 -15.03
CA ARG A 95 9.07 -1.68 -16.31
C ARG A 95 7.93 -1.24 -17.22
N ASP A 96 6.74 -1.04 -16.65
CA ASP A 96 5.52 -0.74 -17.40
C ASP A 96 5.23 0.78 -17.52
N GLY A 97 6.18 1.64 -17.13
CA GLY A 97 6.06 3.11 -17.24
C GLY A 97 4.93 3.71 -16.39
N LYS A 98 4.57 3.07 -15.28
CA LYS A 98 3.48 3.52 -14.40
C LYS A 98 3.96 4.60 -13.42
N PRO A 99 3.05 5.46 -12.91
CA PRO A 99 3.41 6.46 -11.91
C PRO A 99 4.01 5.82 -10.65
N LEU A 100 5.19 6.27 -10.25
CA LEU A 100 5.96 5.72 -9.12
C LEU A 100 5.81 6.49 -7.81
N LEU A 101 5.20 7.68 -7.84
CA LEU A 101 5.15 8.57 -6.67
C LEU A 101 4.52 7.89 -5.43
N PRO A 102 3.39 7.16 -5.53
CA PRO A 102 2.83 6.45 -4.38
C PRO A 102 3.73 5.30 -3.87
N GLN A 103 4.46 4.64 -4.77
CA GLN A 103 5.37 3.53 -4.47
C GLN A 103 6.61 4.04 -3.73
N PHE A 104 7.22 5.12 -4.21
CA PHE A 104 8.34 5.75 -3.53
C PHE A 104 7.94 6.33 -2.18
N GLY A 105 6.75 6.93 -2.06
CA GLY A 105 6.21 7.37 -0.78
C GLY A 105 6.07 6.22 0.23
N MET A 106 5.59 5.05 -0.22
CA MET A 106 5.53 3.85 0.61
C MET A 106 6.91 3.33 1.01
N LEU A 107 7.87 3.24 0.07
CA LEU A 107 9.24 2.80 0.37
C LEU A 107 9.94 3.72 1.38
N ALA A 108 9.79 5.04 1.22
CA ALA A 108 10.33 6.03 2.15
C ALA A 108 9.71 5.90 3.55
N ALA A 109 8.40 5.69 3.63
CA ALA A 109 7.70 5.49 4.91
C ALA A 109 8.12 4.19 5.60
N ILE A 110 8.31 3.09 4.85
CA ILE A 110 8.84 1.82 5.36
C ILE A 110 10.26 2.02 5.90
N ALA A 111 11.13 2.69 5.15
CA ALA A 111 12.49 3.00 5.57
C ALA A 111 12.51 3.84 6.86
N ALA A 112 11.67 4.87 6.96
CA ALA A 112 11.53 5.68 8.16
C ALA A 112 11.04 4.84 9.37
N CYS A 113 10.07 3.95 9.16
CA CYS A 113 9.60 3.02 10.20
C CYS A 113 10.66 2.02 10.65
N TRP A 114 11.63 1.71 9.78
CA TRP A 114 12.77 0.84 10.08
C TRP A 114 13.85 1.59 10.86
N ILE A 115 14.24 2.79 10.42
CA ILE A 115 15.30 3.62 11.01
C ILE A 115 14.90 4.14 12.39
N ILE A 116 13.66 4.57 12.60
CA ILE A 116 13.22 5.11 13.91
C ILE A 116 13.14 4.02 15.00
N ARG A 117 13.39 2.76 14.61
CA ARG A 117 13.42 1.59 15.48
C ARG A 117 14.83 1.08 15.79
N SER A 118 15.87 1.59 15.11
CA SER A 118 17.29 1.45 15.45
C SER A 118 17.75 2.60 16.32
#